data_AF-A0A091AY71-F1
#
_entry.id   AF-A0A091AY71-F1
#
_cell.length_a   1.000
_cell.length_b   1.000
_cell.length_c   1.000
_cell.angle_alpha   90.00
_cell.angle_beta   90.00
_cell.angle_gamma   90.00
#
_symmetry.space_group_name_H-M   'P 1'
#
loop_
_entity.id
_entity.type
_entity.pdbx_description
1 polymer ?
#
loop_
_entity_poly.entity_id
_entity_poly.type
_entity_poly.pdbx_seq_one_letter_code
_entity_poly.pdbx_strand_id
1 'polypeptide(L)'
;MSPLHARFTRRQALALIATTLASTAIPAGAVALAAEPAAAVRATAVATTFARFCDTLLPADDFSPAASALGVPARILADAEGNALFGRLIEVSIAWLDQAAGGAFDAADASARDAIARTMSELPWEAPPRRFFDLIRDLAMGYYYAQPAAWKGSAITQPPQPFGHFESVE
;
A
#
# COMPACT_ATOMS: atom_id res chain seq x y z
N MET A 1 32.09 57.39 4.10
CA MET A 1 32.75 56.39 3.24
C MET A 1 31.91 55.12 3.26
N SER A 2 31.17 54.88 2.17
CA SER A 2 30.18 53.81 2.05
C SER A 2 30.80 52.51 1.51
N PRO A 3 30.41 51.32 1.99
CA PRO A 3 30.73 50.08 1.30
C PRO A 3 29.75 49.81 0.16
N LEU A 4 30.30 49.64 -1.05
CA LEU A 4 29.61 49.16 -2.25
C LEU A 4 29.26 47.68 -2.08
N HIS A 5 27.96 47.38 -2.04
CA HIS A 5 27.44 46.02 -2.10
C HIS A 5 27.58 45.48 -3.54
N ALA A 6 28.48 44.51 -3.74
CA ALA A 6 28.51 43.72 -4.96
C ALA A 6 27.28 42.80 -4.98
N ARG A 7 26.25 43.18 -5.73
CA ARG A 7 25.03 42.40 -5.94
C ARG A 7 25.30 41.33 -6.99
N PHE A 8 25.54 40.09 -6.56
CA PHE A 8 25.57 38.94 -7.47
C PHE A 8 24.17 38.63 -7.98
N THR A 9 23.96 38.76 -9.30
CA THR A 9 22.70 38.45 -9.97
C THR A 9 22.60 36.95 -10.25
N ARG A 10 21.44 36.37 -9.92
CA ARG A 10 21.08 34.93 -9.97
C ARG A 10 21.24 34.23 -11.33
N ARG A 11 21.71 34.91 -12.37
CA ARG A 11 21.81 34.39 -13.75
C ARG A 11 23.22 33.97 -14.17
N GLN A 12 24.23 34.11 -13.30
CA GLN A 12 25.63 33.72 -13.62
C GLN A 12 26.14 32.51 -12.83
N ALA A 13 25.31 31.82 -12.04
CA ALA A 13 25.72 30.72 -11.16
C ALA A 13 25.40 29.30 -11.68
N LEU A 14 24.83 29.14 -12.88
CA LEU A 14 24.46 27.83 -13.42
C LEU A 14 25.04 27.56 -14.82
N ALA A 15 26.29 27.98 -15.02
CA ALA A 15 27.05 27.61 -16.21
C ALA A 15 28.46 27.23 -15.80
N LEU A 16 28.63 26.12 -15.04
CA LEU A 16 29.92 25.46 -14.82
C LEU A 16 29.79 24.22 -13.93
N ILE A 17 29.26 23.09 -14.43
CA ILE A 17 29.75 21.74 -14.09
C ILE A 17 29.51 20.81 -15.30
N ALA A 18 30.39 20.90 -16.29
CA ALA A 18 30.87 19.73 -17.05
C ALA A 18 32.22 19.40 -16.38
N THR A 19 32.69 18.18 -16.14
CA THR A 19 32.69 16.97 -16.97
C THR A 19 33.36 15.88 -16.12
N THR A 20 32.85 14.65 -16.12
CA THR A 20 33.68 13.43 -16.10
C THR A 20 32.82 12.27 -16.57
N LEU A 21 32.89 12.00 -17.88
CA LEU A 21 32.50 10.72 -18.46
C LEU A 21 33.63 9.72 -18.18
N ALA A 22 33.31 8.63 -17.48
CA ALA A 22 34.00 7.36 -17.64
C ALA A 22 32.97 6.36 -18.16
N SER A 23 32.92 6.26 -19.48
CA SER A 23 32.04 5.36 -20.23
C SER A 23 32.49 3.91 -20.05
N THR A 24 31.85 3.15 -19.17
CA THR A 24 31.73 1.71 -19.38
C THR A 24 30.52 1.49 -20.28
N ALA A 25 30.78 1.24 -21.56
CA ALA A 25 29.75 0.81 -22.51
C ALA A 25 29.26 -0.59 -22.09
N ILE A 26 28.23 -0.65 -21.27
CA ILE A 26 27.46 -1.88 -21.07
C ILE A 26 26.62 -2.05 -22.35
N PRO A 27 26.76 -3.15 -23.11
CA PRO A 27 25.92 -3.38 -24.27
C PRO A 27 24.46 -3.40 -23.84
N ALA A 28 23.64 -2.56 -24.50
CA ALA A 28 22.22 -2.33 -24.20
C ALA A 28 21.31 -3.57 -24.29
N GLY A 29 21.86 -4.75 -24.64
CA GLY A 29 21.14 -6.02 -24.68
C GLY A 29 21.25 -6.87 -23.41
N ALA A 30 22.13 -6.54 -22.46
CA ALA A 30 22.40 -7.41 -21.29
C ALA A 30 21.65 -7.02 -20.00
N VAL A 31 21.04 -5.82 -19.94
CA VAL A 31 20.38 -5.32 -18.72
C VAL A 31 18.91 -5.77 -18.60
N ALA A 32 18.31 -6.26 -19.69
CA ALA A 32 16.90 -6.66 -19.70
C ALA A 32 16.62 -7.97 -18.92
N LEU A 33 17.58 -8.90 -18.84
CA LEU A 33 17.36 -10.23 -18.23
C LEU A 33 17.42 -10.23 -16.70
N ALA A 34 17.99 -9.21 -16.07
CA ALA A 34 18.12 -9.12 -14.60
C ALA A 34 17.01 -8.30 -13.93
N ALA A 35 16.24 -7.52 -14.71
CA ALA A 35 15.19 -6.65 -14.17
C ALA A 35 13.90 -7.41 -13.82
N GLU A 36 13.52 -8.42 -14.61
CA GLU A 36 12.35 -9.27 -14.35
C GLU A 36 12.37 -10.02 -13.00
N PRO A 37 13.47 -10.72 -12.61
CA PRO A 37 13.47 -11.46 -11.35
C PRO A 37 13.35 -10.54 -10.13
N ALA A 38 13.99 -9.36 -10.16
CA ALA A 38 13.90 -8.39 -9.07
C ALA A 38 12.48 -7.80 -8.95
N ALA A 39 11.82 -7.52 -10.07
CA ALA A 39 10.45 -7.02 -10.08
C ALA A 39 9.45 -8.06 -9.54
N ALA A 40 9.58 -9.33 -9.95
CA ALA A 40 8.73 -10.42 -9.48
C ALA A 40 8.91 -10.70 -7.97
N VAL A 41 10.15 -10.68 -7.47
CA VAL A 41 10.44 -10.82 -6.03
C VAL A 41 9.81 -9.67 -5.25
N ARG A 42 9.93 -8.43 -5.73
CA ARG A 42 9.32 -7.26 -5.09
C ARG A 42 7.79 -7.32 -5.10
N ALA A 43 7.17 -7.71 -6.23
CA ALA A 43 5.73 -7.87 -6.32
C ALA A 43 5.23 -8.94 -5.34
N THR A 44 5.98 -10.04 -5.20
CA THR A 44 5.68 -11.09 -4.22
C THR A 44 5.76 -10.56 -2.79
N ALA A 45 6.84 -9.83 -2.45
CA ALA A 45 6.99 -9.23 -1.13
C ALA A 45 5.86 -8.24 -0.81
N VAL A 46 5.49 -7.37 -1.75
CA VAL A 46 4.35 -6.45 -1.63
C VAL A 46 3.06 -7.22 -1.36
N ALA A 47 2.79 -8.29 -2.12
CA ALA A 47 1.59 -9.10 -1.94
C ALA A 47 1.56 -9.81 -0.57
N THR A 48 2.71 -10.33 -0.11
CA THR A 48 2.83 -10.96 1.20
C THR A 48 2.60 -9.97 2.33
N THR A 49 3.27 -8.82 2.31
CA THR A 49 3.09 -7.78 3.33
C THR A 49 1.66 -7.24 3.33
N PHE A 50 1.08 -7.02 2.15
CA PHE A 50 -0.30 -6.55 2.02
C PHE A 50 -1.30 -7.57 2.59
N ALA A 51 -1.12 -8.86 2.30
CA ALA A 51 -1.95 -9.91 2.87
C ALA A 51 -1.86 -9.95 4.40
N ARG A 52 -0.66 -9.80 4.96
CA ARG A 52 -0.46 -9.71 6.42
C ARG A 52 -1.11 -8.47 7.04
N PHE A 53 -1.08 -7.34 6.35
CA PHE A 53 -1.78 -6.15 6.81
C PHE A 53 -3.30 -6.38 6.83
N CYS A 54 -3.87 -6.96 5.77
CA CYS A 54 -5.30 -7.31 5.76
C CYS A 54 -5.67 -8.32 6.87
N ASP A 55 -4.83 -9.33 7.14
CA ASP A 55 -5.05 -10.27 8.24
C ASP A 55 -4.95 -9.61 9.63
N THR A 56 -4.21 -8.51 9.74
CA THR A 56 -4.15 -7.71 10.97
C THR A 56 -5.47 -6.94 11.17
N LEU A 57 -6.08 -6.46 10.09
CA LEU A 57 -7.39 -5.79 10.16
C LEU A 57 -8.55 -6.77 10.39
N LEU A 58 -8.45 -7.97 9.80
CA LEU A 58 -9.48 -9.01 9.80
C LEU A 58 -8.82 -10.37 10.08
N PRO A 59 -8.48 -10.65 11.34
CA PRO A 59 -7.83 -11.89 11.74
C PRO A 59 -8.80 -13.07 11.70
N ALA A 60 -8.24 -14.29 11.73
CA ALA A 60 -9.04 -15.48 11.98
C ALA A 60 -9.49 -15.51 13.45
N ASP A 61 -10.69 -16.01 13.70
CA ASP A 61 -11.20 -16.35 15.02
C ASP A 61 -11.80 -17.76 15.03
N ASP A 62 -12.49 -18.12 16.11
CA ASP A 62 -13.07 -19.45 16.29
C ASP A 62 -14.14 -19.81 15.23
N PHE A 63 -14.70 -18.82 14.54
CA PHE A 63 -15.84 -19.00 13.64
C PHE A 63 -15.54 -18.59 12.21
N SER A 64 -14.65 -17.62 12.02
CA SER A 64 -14.39 -16.96 10.76
C SER A 64 -12.90 -17.03 10.38
N PRO A 65 -12.59 -17.25 9.09
CA PRO A 65 -11.20 -17.28 8.62
C PRO A 65 -10.60 -15.87 8.51
N ALA A 66 -9.27 -15.75 8.48
CA ALA A 66 -8.62 -14.47 8.22
C ALA A 66 -8.93 -13.94 6.80
N ALA A 67 -8.76 -12.64 6.57
CA ALA A 67 -8.99 -12.02 5.26
C ALA A 67 -8.24 -12.68 4.10
N SER A 68 -6.96 -13.04 4.30
CA SER A 68 -6.15 -13.71 3.28
C SER A 68 -6.70 -15.08 2.89
N ALA A 69 -7.25 -15.83 3.85
CA ALA A 69 -7.88 -17.14 3.61
C ALA A 69 -9.17 -17.03 2.79
N LEU A 70 -9.80 -15.84 2.73
CA LEU A 70 -10.94 -15.52 1.87
C LEU A 70 -10.55 -14.83 0.55
N GLY A 71 -9.24 -14.73 0.25
CA GLY A 71 -8.74 -14.11 -0.98
C GLY A 71 -8.97 -12.59 -1.07
N VAL A 72 -9.34 -11.93 0.04
CA VAL A 72 -9.60 -10.48 0.08
C VAL A 72 -8.40 -9.65 -0.42
N PRO A 73 -7.16 -9.90 0.03
CA PRO A 73 -6.01 -9.10 -0.41
C PRO A 73 -5.76 -9.23 -1.92
N ALA A 74 -5.88 -10.43 -2.46
CA ALA A 74 -5.70 -10.69 -3.89
C ALA A 74 -6.72 -9.93 -4.74
N ARG A 75 -7.97 -9.83 -4.27
CA ARG A 75 -9.02 -9.08 -4.96
C ARG A 75 -8.73 -7.58 -4.99
N ILE A 76 -8.29 -7.00 -3.87
CA ILE A 76 -7.90 -5.58 -3.82
C ILE A 76 -6.69 -5.29 -4.72
N LEU A 77 -5.70 -6.19 -4.74
CA LEU A 77 -4.54 -6.06 -5.62
C LEU A 77 -4.94 -6.14 -7.11
N ALA A 78 -5.87 -7.02 -7.47
CA ALA A 78 -6.41 -7.09 -8.83
C ALA A 78 -7.12 -5.80 -9.24
N ASP A 79 -7.90 -5.18 -8.34
CA ASP A 79 -8.52 -3.87 -8.61
C ASP A 79 -7.47 -2.76 -8.84
N ALA A 80 -6.31 -2.88 -8.20
CA ALA A 80 -5.19 -1.95 -8.35
C ALA A 80 -4.46 -2.09 -9.69
N GLU A 81 -4.52 -3.24 -10.37
CA GLU A 81 -3.90 -3.45 -11.69
C GLU A 81 -4.46 -2.47 -12.74
N GLY A 82 -5.76 -2.15 -12.64
CA GLY A 82 -6.43 -1.17 -13.50
C GLY A 82 -6.20 0.29 -13.11
N ASN A 83 -5.52 0.56 -11.99
CA ASN A 83 -5.35 1.90 -11.42
C ASN A 83 -3.93 2.12 -10.91
N ALA A 84 -3.07 2.67 -11.78
CA ALA A 84 -1.65 2.91 -11.47
C ALA A 84 -1.43 3.79 -10.24
N LEU A 85 -2.33 4.72 -9.94
CA LEU A 85 -2.23 5.55 -8.73
C LEU A 85 -2.50 4.71 -7.48
N PHE A 86 -3.50 3.82 -7.53
CA PHE A 86 -3.82 2.94 -6.42
C PHE A 86 -2.71 1.90 -6.19
N GLY A 87 -2.17 1.30 -7.26
CA GLY A 87 -1.00 0.42 -7.15
C GLY A 87 0.20 1.10 -6.49
N ARG A 88 0.51 2.34 -6.89
CA ARG A 88 1.58 3.14 -6.27
C ARG A 88 1.29 3.45 -4.80
N LEU A 89 0.04 3.77 -4.45
CA LEU A 89 -0.35 3.99 -3.06
C LEU A 89 -0.07 2.75 -2.21
N ILE A 90 -0.39 1.56 -2.72
CA ILE A 90 -0.11 0.30 -2.03
C ILE A 90 1.40 0.13 -1.83
N GLU A 91 2.21 0.25 -2.89
CA GLU A 91 3.67 0.09 -2.79
C GLU A 91 4.30 1.03 -1.76
N VAL A 92 3.93 2.31 -1.80
CA VAL A 92 4.44 3.32 -0.85
C VAL A 92 4.01 3.00 0.58
N SER A 93 2.78 2.53 0.76
CA SER A 93 2.25 2.21 2.09
C SER A 93 2.87 0.93 2.65
N ILE A 94 3.18 -0.06 1.82
CA ILE A 94 3.94 -1.24 2.22
C ILE A 94 5.33 -0.84 2.71
N ALA A 95 6.04 0.01 1.96
CA ALA A 95 7.34 0.51 2.39
C ALA A 95 7.26 1.27 3.74
N TRP A 96 6.17 2.01 3.96
CA TRP A 96 5.92 2.67 5.24
C TRP A 96 5.67 1.67 6.37
N LEU A 97 4.91 0.60 6.14
CA LEU A 97 4.66 -0.45 7.12
C LEU A 97 5.96 -1.15 7.53
N ASP A 98 6.81 -1.47 6.55
CA ASP A 98 8.12 -2.07 6.82
C ASP A 98 8.99 -1.11 7.66
N GLN A 99 9.01 0.18 7.32
CA GLN A 99 9.72 1.18 8.11
C GLN A 99 9.19 1.27 9.54
N ALA A 100 7.86 1.25 9.73
CA ALA A 100 7.22 1.32 11.04
C ALA A 100 7.50 0.07 11.88
N ALA A 101 7.65 -1.10 11.25
CA ALA A 101 8.04 -2.35 11.88
C ALA A 101 9.55 -2.44 12.19
N GLY A 102 10.37 -1.54 11.66
CA GLY A 102 11.83 -1.61 11.75
C GLY A 102 12.44 -2.74 10.89
N GLY A 103 11.72 -3.23 9.89
CA GLY A 103 12.08 -4.40 9.08
C GLY A 103 10.90 -4.85 8.22
N ALA A 104 10.85 -6.12 7.81
CA ALA A 104 9.69 -6.61 7.05
C ALA A 104 8.46 -6.72 7.98
N PHE A 105 7.37 -6.03 7.65
CA PHE A 105 6.16 -6.00 8.47
C PHE A 105 5.50 -7.39 8.61
N ASP A 106 5.61 -8.24 7.59
CA ASP A 106 5.12 -9.62 7.63
C ASP A 106 5.86 -10.48 8.67
N ALA A 107 7.13 -10.16 8.95
CA ALA A 107 7.97 -10.83 9.93
C ALA A 107 7.82 -10.29 11.37
N ALA A 108 7.14 -9.15 11.56
CA ALA A 108 6.86 -8.61 12.89
C ALA A 108 5.97 -9.58 13.69
N ASP A 109 5.97 -9.49 15.02
CA ASP A 109 4.99 -10.23 15.81
C ASP A 109 3.57 -9.61 15.69
N ALA A 110 2.55 -10.36 16.11
CA ALA A 110 1.16 -9.91 15.99
C ALA A 110 0.91 -8.62 16.79
N SER A 111 1.48 -8.49 17.99
CA SER A 111 1.27 -7.32 18.84
C SER A 111 1.86 -6.05 18.22
N ALA A 112 3.03 -6.15 17.58
CA ALA A 112 3.66 -5.07 16.85
C ALA A 112 2.81 -4.66 15.63
N ARG A 113 2.30 -5.62 14.86
CA ARG A 113 1.40 -5.33 13.72
C ARG A 113 0.11 -4.63 14.17
N ASP A 114 -0.51 -5.11 15.23
CA ASP A 114 -1.72 -4.50 15.82
C ASP A 114 -1.43 -3.08 16.32
N ALA A 115 -0.27 -2.86 16.94
CA ALA A 115 0.14 -1.55 17.40
C ALA A 115 0.33 -0.57 16.23
N ILE A 116 0.97 -1.01 15.14
CA ILE A 116 1.15 -0.20 13.92
C ILE A 116 -0.21 0.15 13.32
N ALA A 117 -1.10 -0.83 13.14
CA ALA A 117 -2.45 -0.61 12.59
C ALA A 117 -3.26 0.37 13.46
N ARG A 118 -3.19 0.21 14.79
CA ARG A 118 -3.81 1.16 15.75
C ARG A 118 -3.24 2.56 15.59
N THR A 119 -1.90 2.72 15.55
CA THR A 119 -1.26 4.03 15.33
C THR A 119 -1.74 4.66 14.02
N MET A 120 -1.83 3.91 12.93
CA MET A 120 -2.37 4.44 11.66
C MET A 120 -3.80 4.96 11.82
N SER A 121 -4.65 4.25 12.57
CA SER A 121 -6.04 4.62 12.84
C SER A 121 -6.21 5.82 13.78
N GLU A 122 -5.15 6.25 14.48
CA GLU A 122 -5.16 7.37 15.41
C GLU A 122 -4.51 8.64 14.83
N LEU A 123 -3.78 8.52 13.73
CA LEU A 123 -3.20 9.65 13.03
C LEU A 123 -4.29 10.61 12.49
N PRO A 124 -3.95 11.91 12.32
CA PRO A 124 -4.83 12.87 11.66
C PRO A 124 -5.26 12.38 10.27
N TRP A 125 -6.48 12.71 9.87
CA TRP A 125 -7.04 12.28 8.59
C TRP A 125 -6.17 12.69 7.38
N GLU A 126 -5.47 13.81 7.47
CA GLU A 126 -4.60 14.31 6.41
C GLU A 126 -3.33 13.46 6.24
N ALA A 127 -2.96 12.67 7.25
CA ALA A 127 -1.77 11.83 7.20
C ALA A 127 -1.97 10.70 6.16
N PRO A 128 -1.02 10.50 5.23
CA PRO A 128 -1.13 9.42 4.25
C PRO A 128 -1.35 8.02 4.85
N PRO A 129 -0.68 7.60 5.94
CA PRO A 129 -0.92 6.28 6.55
C PRO A 129 -2.35 6.14 7.07
N ARG A 130 -2.95 7.21 7.58
CA ARG A 130 -4.35 7.21 8.03
C ARG A 130 -5.32 6.97 6.88
N ARG A 131 -5.14 7.69 5.76
CA ARG A 131 -6.00 7.52 4.57
C ARG A 131 -5.86 6.13 3.96
N PHE A 132 -4.66 5.58 3.93
CA PHE A 132 -4.43 4.21 3.49
C PHE A 132 -5.14 3.21 4.40
N PHE A 133 -5.01 3.35 5.72
CA PHE A 133 -5.71 2.50 6.69
C PHE A 133 -7.22 2.51 6.44
N ASP A 134 -7.85 3.68 6.37
CA ASP A 134 -9.30 3.78 6.19
C ASP A 134 -9.74 3.20 4.83
N LEU A 135 -9.04 3.51 3.74
CA LEU A 135 -9.33 2.98 2.41
C LEU A 135 -9.26 1.44 2.38
N ILE A 136 -8.16 0.86 2.89
CA ILE A 136 -7.97 -0.59 2.84
C ILE A 136 -8.92 -1.30 3.81
N ARG A 137 -9.19 -0.71 4.99
CA ARG A 137 -10.17 -1.26 5.92
C ARG A 137 -11.55 -1.34 5.27
N ASP A 138 -12.00 -0.27 4.63
CA ASP A 138 -13.33 -0.21 4.02
C ASP A 138 -13.45 -1.20 2.85
N LEU A 139 -12.44 -1.27 1.97
CA LEU A 139 -12.39 -2.26 0.89
C LEU A 139 -12.34 -3.70 1.42
N ALA A 140 -11.47 -3.96 2.40
CA ALA A 140 -11.30 -5.29 2.98
C ALA A 140 -12.58 -5.76 3.66
N MET A 141 -13.23 -4.90 4.47
CA MET A 141 -14.52 -5.22 5.09
C MET A 141 -15.60 -5.49 4.05
N GLY A 142 -15.68 -4.67 2.99
CA GLY A 142 -16.62 -4.87 1.89
C GLY A 142 -16.46 -6.24 1.23
N TYR A 143 -15.23 -6.62 0.87
CA TYR A 143 -14.97 -7.92 0.25
C TYR A 143 -15.08 -9.11 1.20
N TYR A 144 -14.73 -8.91 2.47
CA TYR A 144 -14.77 -9.95 3.49
C TYR A 144 -16.22 -10.32 3.82
N TYR A 145 -17.03 -9.33 4.19
CA TYR A 145 -18.43 -9.54 4.55
C TYR A 145 -19.37 -9.74 3.36
N ALA A 146 -18.88 -9.69 2.12
CA ALA A 146 -19.62 -10.20 0.96
C ALA A 146 -19.66 -11.74 0.91
N GLN A 147 -18.85 -12.44 1.72
CA GLN A 147 -18.71 -13.88 1.67
C GLN A 147 -19.43 -14.55 2.86
N PRO A 148 -20.30 -15.54 2.63
CA PRO A 148 -20.98 -16.25 3.71
C PRO A 148 -20.04 -16.91 4.73
N ALA A 149 -18.83 -17.27 4.32
CA ALA A 149 -17.80 -17.84 5.19
C ALA A 149 -17.38 -16.89 6.33
N ALA A 150 -17.49 -15.57 6.13
CA ALA A 150 -17.21 -14.55 7.13
C ALA A 150 -18.35 -14.36 8.15
N TRP A 151 -19.54 -14.91 7.91
CA TRP A 151 -20.70 -14.73 8.79
C TRP A 151 -20.92 -15.90 9.74
N LYS A 152 -20.09 -16.95 9.66
CA LYS A 152 -20.15 -18.07 10.59
C LYS A 152 -20.03 -17.52 12.02
N GLY A 153 -20.94 -17.95 12.90
CA GLY A 153 -21.01 -17.44 14.29
C GLY A 153 -21.76 -16.12 14.45
N SER A 154 -22.22 -15.49 13.36
CA SER A 154 -23.03 -14.27 13.39
C SER A 154 -24.52 -14.57 13.16
N ALA A 155 -25.39 -13.64 13.58
CA ALA A 155 -26.82 -13.64 13.24
C ALA A 155 -27.09 -13.17 11.79
N ILE A 156 -26.04 -12.77 11.06
CA ILE A 156 -26.11 -12.34 9.66
C ILE A 156 -26.39 -13.57 8.78
N THR A 157 -27.57 -13.60 8.17
CA THR A 157 -28.03 -14.68 7.27
C THR A 157 -28.06 -14.26 5.79
N GLN A 158 -27.86 -12.98 5.52
CA GLN A 158 -27.82 -12.38 4.19
C GLN A 158 -26.83 -11.19 4.20
N PRO A 159 -26.30 -10.76 3.03
CA PRO A 159 -25.39 -9.62 3.00
C PRO A 159 -26.02 -8.40 3.68
N PRO A 160 -25.26 -7.64 4.50
CA PRO A 160 -25.78 -6.47 5.21
C PRO A 160 -26.24 -5.31 4.31
N GLN A 161 -26.03 -5.41 2.99
CA GLN A 161 -26.58 -4.49 1.99
C GLN A 161 -27.71 -5.19 1.20
N PRO A 162 -28.98 -4.82 1.40
CA PRO A 162 -30.07 -5.28 0.55
C PRO A 162 -30.22 -4.36 -0.66
N PHE A 163 -30.41 -4.97 -1.84
CA PHE A 163 -30.97 -4.39 -3.08
C PHE A 163 -30.78 -2.88 -3.31
N GLY A 164 -29.86 -2.52 -4.21
CA GLY A 164 -29.75 -1.14 -4.69
C GLY A 164 -31.08 -0.63 -5.24
N HIS A 165 -31.52 0.53 -4.75
CA HIS A 165 -32.70 1.33 -5.13
C HIS A 165 -34.03 0.55 -5.24
N PHE A 166 -35.01 0.95 -4.43
CA PHE A 166 -36.39 0.50 -4.59
C PHE A 166 -36.81 0.61 -6.06
N GLU A 167 -37.22 -0.50 -6.68
CA GLU A 167 -37.98 -0.43 -7.93
C GLU A 167 -39.19 0.48 -7.68
N SER A 168 -39.32 1.50 -8.52
CA SER A 168 -40.44 2.43 -8.48
C SER A 168 -41.74 1.65 -8.48
N VAL A 169 -42.52 1.79 -7.41
CA VAL A 169 -43.89 1.29 -7.37
C VAL A 169 -44.72 2.22 -8.26
N GLU A 170 -45.18 1.70 -9.41
CA GLU A 170 -46.30 2.28 -10.19
C GLU A 170 -47.63 2.12 -9.46
#